data_AF-A0A1J3D6T2-F1
#
_entry.id   AF-A0A1J3D6T2-F1
#
_cell.length_a   1.000
_cell.length_b   1.000
_cell.length_c   1.000
_cell.angle_alpha   90.00
_cell.angle_beta   90.00
_cell.angle_gamma   90.00
#
_symmetry.space_group_name_H-M   'P 1'
#
loop_
_entity.id
_entity.type
_entity.pdbx_description
1 polymer ?
#
loop_
_entity_poly.entity_id
_entity_poly.type
_entity_poly.pdbx_seq_one_letter_code
_entity_poly.pdbx_strand_id
1 'polypeptide(L)'
;LGIKPDKVTFIGVLSACSHSGMVSEAHKYIQTMDRDYGIKPEIEHYSCLADALGRAGLVREAEKLIESLSMEASASMYRALLAACRVKGDTETGKRVATKLLELEPWDSSAYVLLS
;
A
#
# COMPACT_ATOMS: atom_id res chain seq x y z
N LEU A 1 27.23 -6.08 -20.45
CA LEU A 1 27.15 -5.72 -19.01
C LEU A 1 25.73 -5.27 -18.73
N GLY A 2 25.01 -5.97 -17.85
CA GLY A 2 23.65 -5.58 -17.45
C GLY A 2 23.68 -4.55 -16.32
N ILE A 3 22.76 -3.58 -16.35
CA ILE A 3 22.55 -2.64 -15.25
C ILE A 3 21.83 -3.40 -14.13
N LYS A 4 22.35 -3.31 -12.90
CA LYS A 4 21.70 -3.92 -11.73
C LYS A 4 20.45 -3.11 -11.36
N PRO A 5 19.33 -3.78 -11.01
CA PRO A 5 18.18 -3.09 -10.43
C PRO A 5 18.58 -2.31 -9.18
N ASP A 6 17.94 -1.17 -8.99
CA ASP A 6 17.99 -0.35 -7.80
C ASP A 6 16.58 -0.18 -7.21
N LYS A 7 16.48 0.60 -6.13
CA LYS A 7 15.20 0.91 -5.46
C LYS A 7 14.15 1.45 -6.45
N VAL A 8 14.56 2.37 -7.33
CA VAL A 8 13.65 2.99 -8.30
C VAL A 8 13.14 1.97 -9.31
N THR A 9 14.00 1.04 -9.74
CA THR A 9 13.63 -0.07 -10.62
C THR A 9 12.52 -0.92 -9.99
N PHE A 10 12.64 -1.25 -8.69
CA PHE A 10 11.63 -2.02 -7.98
C PHE A 10 10.31 -1.27 -7.80
N ILE A 11 10.33 0.05 -7.56
CA ILE A 11 9.11 0.87 -7.54
C ILE A 11 8.37 0.74 -8.88
N GLY A 12 9.09 0.81 -10.01
CA GLY A 12 8.50 0.64 -11.34
C GLY A 12 7.83 -0.73 -11.53
N VAL A 13 8.52 -1.81 -11.14
CA VAL A 13 7.97 -3.18 -11.21
C VAL A 13 6.76 -3.36 -10.30
N LEU A 14 6.83 -2.89 -9.05
CA LEU A 14 5.73 -3.00 -8.09
C LEU A 14 4.52 -2.17 -8.52
N SER A 15 4.75 -0.98 -9.06
CA SER A 15 3.70 -0.15 -9.66
C SER A 15 3.01 -0.89 -10.80
N ALA A 16 3.76 -1.52 -11.71
CA ALA A 16 3.18 -2.32 -12.78
C ALA A 16 2.37 -3.51 -12.25
N CYS A 17 2.85 -4.18 -11.21
CA CYS A 17 2.11 -5.26 -10.54
C CYS A 17 0.80 -4.76 -9.93
N SER A 18 0.80 -3.60 -9.29
CA SER A 18 -0.41 -2.98 -8.73
C SER A 18 -1.47 -2.73 -9.79
N HIS A 19 -1.09 -2.05 -10.88
CA HIS A 19 -2.02 -1.72 -11.97
C HIS A 19 -2.54 -2.96 -12.71
N SER A 20 -1.76 -4.04 -12.73
CA SER A 20 -2.11 -5.30 -13.40
C SER A 20 -2.80 -6.31 -12.46
N GLY A 21 -3.01 -5.96 -11.19
CA GLY A 21 -3.60 -6.87 -10.19
C GLY A 21 -2.71 -8.08 -9.83
N MET A 22 -1.41 -8.02 -10.12
CA MET A 22 -0.46 -9.12 -9.89
C MET A 22 0.07 -9.12 -8.44
N VAL A 23 -0.83 -9.33 -7.47
CA VAL A 23 -0.50 -9.27 -6.03
C VAL A 23 0.59 -10.27 -5.64
N SER A 24 0.53 -11.50 -6.16
CA SER A 24 1.53 -12.53 -5.85
C SER A 24 2.94 -12.14 -6.32
N GLU A 25 3.06 -11.58 -7.53
CA GLU A 25 4.34 -11.09 -8.02
C GLU A 25 4.82 -9.85 -7.24
N ALA A 26 3.92 -8.95 -6.84
CA ALA A 26 4.28 -7.82 -5.98
C ALA A 26 4.93 -8.28 -4.66
N HIS A 27 4.36 -9.27 -3.98
CA HIS A 27 4.95 -9.87 -2.77
C HIS A 27 6.32 -10.49 -3.04
N LYS A 28 6.43 -11.25 -4.12
CA LYS A 28 7.70 -11.90 -4.52
C LYS A 28 8.77 -10.87 -4.80
N TYR A 29 8.46 -9.77 -5.50
CA TYR A 29 9.43 -8.72 -5.78
C TYR A 29 9.90 -8.03 -4.50
N ILE A 30 9.02 -7.70 -3.55
CA ILE A 30 9.40 -7.18 -2.24
C ILE A 30 10.41 -8.11 -1.53
N GLN A 31 10.18 -9.43 -1.55
CA GLN A 31 11.08 -10.40 -0.93
C GLN A 31 12.44 -10.50 -1.65
N THR A 32 12.42 -10.44 -2.99
CA THR A 32 13.64 -10.55 -3.80
C THR A 32 14.58 -9.37 -3.61
N MET A 33 14.06 -8.17 -3.28
CA MET A 33 14.87 -6.96 -3.11
C MET A 33 16.03 -7.19 -2.15
N ASP A 34 15.76 -7.68 -0.94
CA ASP A 34 16.81 -7.94 0.05
C ASP A 34 17.52 -9.26 -0.24
N ARG A 35 16.75 -10.33 -0.49
CA ARG A 35 17.28 -11.69 -0.66
C ARG A 35 18.27 -11.82 -1.82
N ASP A 36 17.94 -11.23 -2.97
CA ASP A 36 18.67 -11.46 -4.22
C ASP A 36 19.51 -10.23 -4.63
N TYR A 37 19.12 -9.03 -4.19
CA TYR A 37 19.79 -7.77 -4.58
C TYR A 37 20.40 -6.99 -3.41
N GLY A 38 20.17 -7.38 -2.15
CA GLY A 38 20.65 -6.66 -0.97
C GLY A 38 20.06 -5.26 -0.79
N ILE A 39 18.88 -5.03 -1.38
CA ILE A 39 18.14 -3.76 -1.33
C ILE A 39 17.05 -3.90 -0.27
N LYS A 40 17.13 -3.10 0.79
CA LYS A 40 16.05 -3.05 1.78
C LYS A 40 14.82 -2.36 1.20
N PRO A 41 13.61 -2.97 1.28
CA PRO A 41 12.38 -2.28 0.93
C PRO A 41 12.14 -1.04 1.80
N GLU A 42 11.65 0.02 1.17
CA GLU A 42 11.32 1.31 1.78
C GLU A 42 9.82 1.59 1.64
N ILE A 43 9.34 2.67 2.27
CA ILE A 43 7.91 2.99 2.37
C ILE A 43 7.23 3.08 1.00
N GLU A 44 7.92 3.55 -0.03
CA GLU A 44 7.42 3.66 -1.41
C GLU A 44 7.13 2.27 -2.02
N HIS A 45 7.95 1.28 -1.69
CA HIS A 45 7.77 -0.09 -2.16
C HIS A 45 6.56 -0.74 -1.49
N TYR A 46 6.42 -0.55 -0.18
CA TYR A 46 5.26 -1.02 0.57
C TYR A 46 3.98 -0.27 0.18
N SER A 47 4.07 1.01 -0.18
CA SER A 47 2.94 1.78 -0.72
C SER A 47 2.41 1.16 -2.01
N CYS A 48 3.30 0.73 -2.91
CA CYS A 48 2.90 0.02 -4.13
C CYS A 48 2.24 -1.33 -3.82
N LEU A 49 2.74 -2.07 -2.81
CA LEU A 49 2.14 -3.33 -2.39
C LEU A 49 0.75 -3.13 -1.75
N ALA A 50 0.58 -2.10 -0.91
CA ALA A 50 -0.69 -1.75 -0.30
C ALA A 50 -1.73 -1.35 -1.37
N ASP A 51 -1.34 -0.57 -2.38
CA ASP A 51 -2.19 -0.21 -3.52
C ASP A 51 -2.60 -1.47 -4.32
N ALA A 52 -1.66 -2.40 -4.56
CA ALA A 52 -1.96 -3.66 -5.25
C ALA A 52 -3.01 -4.49 -4.50
N LEU A 53 -2.85 -4.64 -3.17
CA LEU A 53 -3.79 -5.35 -2.30
C LEU A 53 -5.16 -4.66 -2.29
N GLY A 54 -5.19 -3.34 -2.13
CA GLY A 54 -6.43 -2.55 -2.14
C GLY A 54 -7.22 -2.70 -3.44
N ARG A 55 -6.55 -2.58 -4.59
CA ARG A 55 -7.18 -2.75 -5.92
C ARG A 55 -7.72 -4.16 -6.14
N ALA A 56 -6.98 -5.18 -5.69
CA ALA A 56 -7.42 -6.56 -5.72
C ALA A 56 -8.63 -6.83 -4.79
N GLY A 57 -8.91 -5.94 -3.85
CA GLY A 57 -9.96 -6.09 -2.86
C GLY A 57 -9.54 -6.85 -1.60
N LEU A 58 -8.23 -7.05 -1.43
CA LEU A 58 -7.62 -7.63 -0.24
C LEU A 58 -7.41 -6.53 0.82
N VAL A 59 -8.48 -5.80 1.12
CA VAL A 59 -8.46 -4.58 1.93
C VAL A 59 -7.90 -4.84 3.35
N ARG A 60 -8.30 -5.96 3.97
CA ARG A 60 -7.79 -6.35 5.30
C ARG A 60 -6.33 -6.76 5.29
N GLU A 61 -5.83 -7.30 4.17
CA GLU A 61 -4.41 -7.61 4.04
C GLU A 61 -3.59 -6.34 3.84
N ALA A 62 -4.12 -5.36 3.09
CA ALA A 62 -3.52 -4.05 2.96
C ALA A 62 -3.45 -3.31 4.32
N GLU A 63 -4.52 -3.39 5.13
CA GLU A 63 -4.54 -2.84 6.50
C GLU A 63 -3.45 -3.48 7.37
N LYS A 64 -3.39 -4.82 7.42
CA LYS A 64 -2.36 -5.55 8.16
C LYS A 64 -0.94 -5.22 7.70
N LEU A 65 -0.74 -5.08 6.39
CA LEU A 65 0.55 -4.67 5.84
C LEU A 65 0.95 -3.31 6.40
N ILE A 66 0.06 -2.32 6.30
CA ILE A 66 0.27 -0.96 6.82
C ILE A 66 0.59 -0.97 8.32
N GLU A 67 -0.18 -1.71 9.12
CA GLU A 67 0.02 -1.84 10.57
C GLU A 67 1.32 -2.59 10.95
N SER A 68 1.82 -3.47 10.07
CA SER A 68 3.06 -4.22 10.31
C SER A 68 4.33 -3.40 10.05
N LEU A 69 4.20 -2.22 9.43
CA LEU A 69 5.35 -1.37 9.15
C LEU A 69 5.87 -0.78 10.47
N SER A 70 7.17 -0.99 10.74
CA SER A 70 7.87 -0.31 11.83
C SER A 70 8.13 1.17 11.54
N MET A 71 7.84 1.61 10.31
CA MET A 71 7.92 2.97 9.83
C MET A 71 6.51 3.56 9.73
N GLU A 72 6.40 4.87 9.95
CA GLU A 72 5.13 5.57 9.89
C GLU A 72 4.53 5.48 8.48
N ALA A 73 3.35 4.88 8.38
CA ALA A 73 2.64 4.78 7.12
C ALA A 73 2.18 6.17 6.67
N SER A 74 2.33 6.45 5.38
CA SER A 74 1.98 7.76 4.85
C SER A 74 0.46 7.94 4.74
N ALA A 75 -0.01 9.19 4.80
CA ALA A 75 -1.41 9.53 4.56
C ALA A 75 -1.89 9.06 3.17
N SER A 76 -1.01 8.98 2.17
CA SER A 76 -1.36 8.45 0.85
C SER A 76 -1.69 6.95 0.88
N MET A 77 -1.02 6.15 1.71
CA MET A 77 -1.36 4.73 1.89
C MET A 77 -2.75 4.57 2.51
N TYR A 78 -3.06 5.34 3.56
CA TYR A 78 -4.39 5.31 4.18
C TYR A 78 -5.48 5.81 3.21
N ARG A 79 -5.23 6.86 2.42
CA ARG A 79 -6.17 7.31 1.38
C ARG A 79 -6.43 6.23 0.32
N ALA A 80 -5.39 5.56 -0.16
CA ALA A 80 -5.53 4.48 -1.14
C ALA A 80 -6.35 3.32 -0.56
N LEU A 81 -6.06 2.94 0.69
CA LEU A 81 -6.81 1.89 1.38
C LEU A 81 -8.28 2.29 1.60
N LEU A 82 -8.54 3.52 2.02
CA LEU A 82 -9.89 4.05 2.21
C LEU A 82 -10.71 4.01 0.90
N ALA A 83 -10.08 4.39 -0.22
CA ALA A 83 -10.69 4.31 -1.53
C ALA A 83 -11.03 2.84 -1.89
N ALA A 84 -10.14 1.90 -1.58
CA ALA A 84 -10.40 0.47 -1.78
C ALA A 84 -11.55 -0.04 -0.89
N CYS A 85 -11.61 0.33 0.39
CA CYS A 85 -12.72 0.02 1.29
C CYS A 85 -14.06 0.44 0.67
N ARG A 86 -14.13 1.67 0.17
CA ARG A 86 -15.34 2.22 -0.47
C ARG A 86 -15.76 1.43 -1.71
N VAL A 87 -14.81 1.11 -2.58
CA VAL A 87 -15.09 0.35 -3.82
C VAL A 87 -15.55 -1.08 -3.51
N LYS A 88 -15.02 -1.69 -2.44
CA LYS A 88 -15.31 -3.09 -2.08
C LYS A 88 -16.43 -3.23 -1.04
N GLY A 89 -16.91 -2.13 -0.47
CA GLY A 89 -17.96 -2.13 0.55
C GLY A 89 -17.50 -2.58 1.94
N ASP A 90 -16.19 -2.60 2.25
CA ASP A 90 -15.69 -2.94 3.59
C ASP A 90 -15.74 -1.69 4.50
N THR A 91 -16.94 -1.41 5.02
CA THR A 91 -17.19 -0.24 5.89
C THR A 91 -16.45 -0.32 7.21
N GLU A 92 -16.21 -1.53 7.72
CA GLU A 92 -15.55 -1.74 9.02
C GLU A 92 -14.07 -1.38 8.96
N THR A 93 -13.33 -1.88 7.96
CA THR A 93 -11.95 -1.42 7.73
C THR A 93 -11.93 0.05 7.31
N GLY A 94 -12.89 0.48 6.48
CA GLY A 94 -13.02 1.89 6.07
C GLY A 94 -13.05 2.86 7.25
N LYS A 95 -13.87 2.61 8.28
CA LYS A 95 -13.95 3.48 9.46
C LYS A 95 -12.63 3.57 10.23
N ARG A 96 -11.95 2.44 10.47
CA ARG A 96 -10.65 2.43 11.17
C ARG A 96 -9.60 3.23 10.41
N VAL A 97 -9.53 3.01 9.10
CA VAL A 97 -8.60 3.71 8.20
C VAL A 97 -8.91 5.20 8.14
N ALA A 98 -10.19 5.59 8.08
CA ALA A 98 -10.59 6.99 8.11
C ALA A 98 -10.21 7.69 9.43
N THR A 99 -10.38 7.02 10.57
CA THR A 99 -9.92 7.55 11.87
C THR A 99 -8.42 7.80 11.87
N LYS A 100 -7.62 6.83 11.41
CA LYS A 100 -6.16 6.97 11.30
C LYS A 100 -5.75 8.10 10.36
N LEU A 101 -6.44 8.24 9.23
CA LEU A 101 -6.17 9.31 8.28
C LEU A 101 -6.48 10.69 8.87
N LEU A 102 -7.54 10.85 9.67
CA LEU A 102 -7.84 12.11 10.37
C LEU A 102 -6.86 12.41 11.51
N GLU A 103 -6.31 11.39 12.18
CA GLU A 103 -5.23 11.58 13.16
C GLU A 103 -3.97 12.17 12.50
N LEU A 104 -3.67 11.76 11.26
CA LEU A 104 -2.51 12.24 10.48
C LEU A 104 -2.76 13.58 9.77
N GLU A 105 -3.92 13.69 9.11
CA GLU A 105 -4.33 14.87 8.35
C GLU A 105 -5.78 15.23 8.72
N PRO A 106 -5.98 16.06 9.77
CA PRO A 106 -7.30 16.43 10.25
C PRO A 106 -8.20 17.13 9.22
N TRP A 107 -7.64 17.62 8.13
CA TRP A 107 -8.34 18.31 7.04
C TRP A 107 -8.66 17.40 5.85
N ASP A 108 -8.42 16.08 5.95
CA ASP A 108 -8.71 15.15 4.86
C ASP A 108 -10.22 14.97 4.65
N SER A 109 -10.76 15.65 3.63
CA SER A 109 -12.18 15.55 3.26
C SER A 109 -12.64 14.14 2.88
N SER A 110 -11.75 13.29 2.37
CA SER A 110 -12.11 11.93 1.95
C SER A 110 -12.38 11.02 3.15
N ALA A 111 -11.71 11.27 4.27
CA ALA A 111 -11.93 10.56 5.52
C ALA A 111 -13.30 10.90 6.14
N TYR A 112 -13.70 12.18 6.13
CA TYR A 112 -14.98 12.61 6.70
C TYR A 112 -16.20 11.99 6.01
N VAL A 113 -16.16 11.84 4.68
CA VAL A 113 -17.26 11.23 3.90
C VAL A 113 -17.58 9.81 4.36
N LEU A 114 -16.60 9.08 4.90
CA LEU A 114 -16.79 7.68 5.31
C LEU A 114 -17.19 7.54 6.78
N LEU A 115 -17.11 8.61 7.57
CA LEU A 115 -17.46 8.64 8.99
C LEU A 115 -18.83 9.29 9.28
N SER A 116 -19.44 9.96 8.29
CA SER A 116 -20.81 10.49 8.33
C SER A 116 -21.85 9.42 8.03
#